data_AF-A0AAQ0NA70-F1
#
_entry.id   AF-A0AAQ0NA70-F1
#
_cell.length_a   1.000
_cell.length_b   1.000
_cell.length_c   1.000
_cell.angle_alpha   90.00
_cell.angle_beta   90.00
_cell.angle_gamma   90.00
#
_symmetry.space_group_name_H-M   'P 1'
#
loop_
_entity.id
_entity.type
_entity.pdbx_description
1 polymer ?
#
loop_
_entity_poly.entity_id
_entity_poly.type
_entity_poly.pdbx_seq_one_letter_code
_entity_poly.pdbx_strand_id
1 'polypeptide(L)'
;MVRFQDCSGKDTHYRYDDRGHLIAVTDALNTTTTLERKPDGEVLRINHPDGSVESFAYNALGQVVSHTNGKGQITRLSRNARGLPTRREDAKGKAVAYQ
;
A
#
# COMPACT_ATOMS: atom_id res chain seq x y z
N MET A 1 17.34 11.54 -0.68
CA MET A 1 17.26 10.55 0.43
C MET A 1 17.26 11.34 1.73
N VAL A 2 16.32 11.05 2.63
CA VAL A 2 16.15 11.73 3.93
C VAL A 2 16.44 10.73 5.03
N ARG A 3 17.13 11.16 6.10
CA ARG A 3 17.43 10.34 7.28
C ARG A 3 16.70 10.91 8.49
N PHE A 4 16.11 10.05 9.30
CA PHE A 4 15.57 10.37 10.61
C PHE A 4 16.29 9.51 11.65
N GLN A 5 16.80 10.14 12.70
CA GLN A 5 17.41 9.43 13.83
C GLN A 5 16.51 9.56 15.04
N ASP A 6 16.14 8.45 15.67
CA ASP A 6 15.38 8.47 16.92
C ASP A 6 16.27 8.80 18.13
N CYS A 7 15.65 8.97 19.31
CA CYS A 7 16.38 9.29 20.54
C CYS A 7 17.33 8.18 21.03
N SER A 8 17.21 6.96 20.49
CA SER A 8 18.12 5.84 20.76
C SER A 8 19.32 5.81 19.81
N GLY A 9 19.42 6.78 18.88
CA GLY A 9 20.49 6.86 17.90
C GLY A 9 20.29 5.96 16.68
N LYS A 10 19.12 5.35 16.52
CA LYS A 10 18.80 4.47 15.40
C LYS A 10 18.26 5.25 14.22
N ASP A 11 18.69 4.87 13.02
CA ASP A 11 18.37 5.60 11.78
C ASP A 11 17.29 4.90 10.94
N THR A 12 16.37 5.70 10.42
CA THR A 12 15.45 5.30 9.35
C THR A 12 15.69 6.18 8.13
N HIS A 13 15.84 5.56 6.96
CA HIS A 13 16.09 6.25 5.71
C HIS A 13 14.87 6.20 4.79
N TYR A 14 14.58 7.32 4.14
CA TYR A 14 13.45 7.50 3.24
C TYR A 14 13.95 7.93 1.86
N ARG A 15 13.48 7.25 0.82
CA ARG A 15 13.74 7.61 -0.58
C ARG A 15 12.45 8.02 -1.26
N TYR A 16 12.56 9.05 -2.09
CA TYR A 16 11.45 9.63 -2.83
C TYR A 16 11.77 9.63 -4.32
N ASP A 17 10.74 9.57 -5.16
CA ASP A 17 10.86 9.83 -6.60
C ASP A 17 10.99 11.34 -6.89
N ASP A 18 11.16 11.70 -8.17
CA ASP A 18 11.32 13.10 -8.61
C ASP A 18 10.05 13.95 -8.39
N ARG A 19 8.90 13.31 -8.12
CA ARG A 19 7.63 13.96 -7.79
C ARG A 19 7.41 14.07 -6.28
N GLY A 20 8.36 13.61 -5.47
CA GLY A 20 8.29 13.65 -4.01
C GLY A 20 7.47 12.52 -3.39
N HIS A 21 7.13 11.46 -4.13
CA HIS A 21 6.44 10.31 -3.56
C HIS A 21 7.42 9.33 -2.91
N LEU A 22 7.07 8.81 -1.73
CA LEU A 22 7.90 7.84 -1.00
C LEU A 22 7.97 6.49 -1.72
N ILE A 23 9.16 6.06 -2.13
CA ILE A 23 9.41 4.83 -2.89
C ILE A 23 10.20 3.77 -2.12
N ALA A 24 10.89 4.14 -1.03
CA ALA A 24 11.50 3.15 -0.14
C ALA A 24 11.68 3.69 1.28
N VAL A 25 11.53 2.79 2.26
CA VAL A 25 11.86 3.00 3.66
C VAL A 25 12.84 1.92 4.07
N THR A 26 14.01 2.31 4.57
CA THR A 26 14.99 1.41 5.17
C THR A 26 15.04 1.68 6.66
N ASP A 27 14.67 0.69 7.47
CA ASP A 27 14.63 0.82 8.92
C ASP A 27 16.02 0.70 9.58
N ALA A 28 16.05 0.82 10.89
CA ALA A 28 17.27 0.74 11.69
C ALA A 28 17.92 -0.66 11.70
N LEU A 29 17.21 -1.69 11.25
CA LEU A 29 17.74 -3.05 11.06
C LEU A 29 18.29 -3.25 9.65
N ASN A 30 18.35 -2.17 8.87
CA ASN A 30 18.76 -2.15 7.47
C ASN A 30 17.87 -3.03 6.57
N THR A 31 16.61 -3.25 6.98
CA THR A 31 15.60 -3.92 6.16
C THR A 31 14.85 -2.87 5.35
N THR A 32 14.51 -3.17 4.10
CA THR A 32 13.94 -2.18 3.17
C THR A 32 12.58 -2.62 2.64
N THR A 33 11.57 -1.79 2.86
CA THR A 33 10.28 -1.87 2.18
C THR A 33 10.30 -0.91 0.98
N THR A 34 9.90 -1.40 -0.20
CA THR A 34 9.81 -0.57 -1.41
C THR A 34 8.37 -0.43 -1.88
N LEU A 35 8.06 0.71 -2.48
CA LEU A 35 6.74 1.05 -2.98
C LEU A 35 6.82 1.38 -4.47
N GLU A 36 6.06 0.64 -5.27
CA GLU A 36 5.83 0.96 -6.67
C GLU A 36 4.55 1.79 -6.77
N ARG A 37 4.60 2.86 -7.56
CA ARG A 37 3.52 3.83 -7.65
C ARG A 37 3.13 4.14 -9.08
N LYS A 38 1.88 4.53 -9.25
CA LYS A 38 1.40 5.20 -10.46
C LYS A 38 2.01 6.61 -10.58
N PRO A 39 1.96 7.22 -11.77
CA PRO A 39 2.42 8.61 -11.97
C PRO A 39 1.72 9.64 -11.08
N ASP A 40 0.46 9.38 -10.69
CA ASP A 40 -0.37 10.21 -9.82
C ASP A 40 -0.10 9.98 -8.31
N GLY A 41 0.81 9.06 -7.97
CA GLY A 41 1.28 8.81 -6.60
C GLY A 41 0.58 7.64 -5.90
N GLU A 42 -0.48 7.05 -6.47
CA GLU A 42 -1.15 5.89 -5.88
C GLU A 42 -0.22 4.66 -5.82
N VAL A 43 -0.26 3.91 -4.72
CA VAL A 43 0.60 2.73 -4.52
C VAL A 43 0.04 1.53 -5.29
N LEU A 44 0.79 0.99 -6.24
CA LEU A 44 0.44 -0.23 -6.96
C LEU A 44 0.88 -1.48 -6.19
N ARG A 45 2.08 -1.41 -5.60
CA ARG A 45 2.72 -2.57 -4.98
C ARG A 45 3.60 -2.16 -3.82
N ILE A 46 3.61 -2.96 -2.77
CA ILE A 46 4.55 -2.87 -1.65
C ILE A 46 5.34 -4.17 -1.62
N ASN A 47 6.67 -4.08 -1.73
CA ASN A 47 7.55 -5.22 -1.56
C ASN A 47 8.19 -5.16 -0.17
N HIS A 48 7.96 -6.20 0.63
CA HIS A 48 8.47 -6.30 1.99
C HIS A 48 9.83 -7.00 2.03
N PRO A 49 10.65 -6.78 3.09
CA PRO A 49 11.96 -7.41 3.22
C PRO A 49 11.93 -8.94 3.29
N ASP A 50 10.83 -9.50 3.78
CA ASP A 50 10.61 -10.96 3.87
C ASP A 50 10.23 -11.60 2.54
N GLY A 51 10.19 -10.82 1.45
CA GLY A 51 9.80 -11.25 0.12
C GLY A 51 8.29 -11.27 -0.12
N SER A 52 7.47 -10.99 0.90
CA SER A 52 6.03 -10.86 0.73
C SER A 52 5.67 -9.58 -0.03
N VAL A 53 4.56 -9.62 -0.73
CA VAL A 53 4.14 -8.54 -1.65
C VAL A 53 2.68 -8.21 -1.43
N GLU A 54 2.38 -6.92 -1.30
CA GLU A 54 1.02 -6.42 -1.36
C GLU A 54 0.77 -5.70 -2.68
N SER A 55 -0.45 -5.79 -3.22
CA SER A 55 -0.84 -5.08 -4.44
C SER A 55 -2.23 -4.47 -4.34
N PHE A 56 -2.42 -3.33 -5.00
CA PHE A 56 -3.68 -2.59 -5.00
C PHE A 56 -4.16 -2.33 -6.42
N ALA A 57 -5.47 -2.48 -6.64
CA ALA A 57 -6.14 -2.08 -7.87
C ALA A 57 -7.16 -0.99 -7.59
N TYR A 58 -7.31 -0.09 -8.56
CA TYR A 58 -8.09 1.14 -8.43
C TYR A 58 -9.07 1.26 -9.59
N ASN A 59 -10.23 1.88 -9.33
CA ASN A 59 -11.12 2.32 -10.40
C ASN A 59 -10.67 3.67 -10.99
N ALA A 60 -11.40 4.16 -12.00
CA ALA A 60 -11.11 5.43 -12.67
C ALA A 60 -11.23 6.67 -11.77
N LEU A 61 -11.83 6.54 -10.58
CA LEU A 61 -11.93 7.61 -9.58
C LEU A 61 -10.80 7.55 -8.54
N GLY A 62 -9.78 6.70 -8.74
CA GLY A 62 -8.67 6.54 -7.79
C GLY A 62 -9.05 5.78 -6.51
N GLN A 63 -10.16 5.04 -6.53
CA GLN A 63 -10.63 4.31 -5.35
C GLN A 63 -10.18 2.86 -5.41
N VAL A 64 -9.63 2.35 -4.30
CA VAL A 64 -9.23 0.94 -4.19
C VAL A 64 -10.45 0.03 -4.33
N VAL A 65 -10.39 -0.87 -5.32
CA VAL A 65 -11.38 -1.92 -5.61
C VAL A 65 -10.86 -3.32 -5.35
N SER A 66 -9.55 -3.50 -5.22
CA SER A 66 -8.94 -4.77 -4.81
C SER A 66 -7.66 -4.53 -4.03
N HIS A 67 -7.44 -5.34 -2.99
CA HIS A 67 -6.18 -5.42 -2.25
C HIS A 67 -5.79 -6.89 -2.13
N THR A 68 -4.59 -7.23 -2.58
CA THR A 68 -3.97 -8.53 -2.33
C THR A 68 -2.92 -8.32 -1.24
N ASN A 69 -3.04 -9.04 -0.13
CA ASN A 69 -2.09 -8.94 0.97
C ASN A 69 -0.84 -9.83 0.74
N GLY A 70 0.15 -9.74 1.63
CA GLY A 70 1.41 -10.51 1.57
C GLY A 70 1.25 -12.05 1.58
N LYS A 71 0.06 -12.56 1.92
CA LYS A 71 -0.28 -14.00 1.86
C LYS A 71 -0.99 -14.39 0.56
N GLY A 72 -1.12 -13.48 -0.40
CA GLY A 72 -1.87 -13.69 -1.64
C GLY A 72 -3.39 -13.66 -1.47
N GLN A 73 -3.90 -13.26 -0.30
CA GLN A 73 -5.34 -13.20 -0.06
C GLN A 73 -5.92 -11.90 -0.62
N ILE A 74 -7.00 -12.02 -1.39
CA ILE A 74 -7.61 -10.90 -2.10
C ILE A 74 -8.86 -10.44 -1.36
N THR A 75 -8.95 -9.14 -1.07
CA THR A 75 -10.17 -8.46 -0.64
C THR A 75 -10.65 -7.53 -1.74
N ARG A 76 -11.92 -7.67 -2.15
CA ARG A 76 -12.54 -6.84 -3.19
C ARG A 76 -13.50 -5.83 -2.56
N LEU A 77 -13.51 -4.61 -3.08
CA LEU A 77 -14.39 -3.54 -2.65
C LEU A 77 -15.18 -2.96 -3.81
N SER A 78 -16.46 -2.72 -3.58
CA SER A 78 -17.30 -1.88 -4.42
C SER A 78 -17.61 -0.60 -3.66
N ARG A 79 -17.64 0.52 -4.38
CA ARG A 79 -17.84 1.86 -3.82
C ARG A 79 -18.79 2.64 -4.70
N ASN A 80 -19.55 3.55 -4.09
CA ASN A 80 -20.37 4.50 -4.84
C ASN A 80 -19.53 5.69 -5.34
N ALA A 81 -20.15 6.61 -6.08
CA ALA A 81 -19.46 7.79 -6.63
C ALA A 81 -18.86 8.71 -5.56
N ARG A 82 -19.35 8.66 -4.31
CA ARG A 82 -18.80 9.40 -3.16
C ARG A 82 -17.64 8.67 -2.46
N GLY A 83 -17.26 7.48 -2.95
CA GLY A 83 -16.19 6.66 -2.40
C GLY A 83 -16.59 5.82 -1.18
N LEU A 84 -17.84 5.89 -0.75
CA LEU A 84 -18.34 5.08 0.36
C LEU A 84 -18.41 3.60 -0.07
N PRO A 85 -17.94 2.66 0.76
CA PRO A 85 -18.03 1.25 0.46
C PRO A 85 -19.49 0.81 0.39
N THR A 86 -19.86 0.08 -0.65
CA THR A 86 -21.19 -0.53 -0.82
C THR A 86 -21.14 -2.04 -0.64
N ARG A 87 -19.99 -2.66 -0.94
CA ARG A 87 -19.75 -4.08 -0.74
C ARG A 87 -18.28 -4.35 -0.46
N ARG A 88 -18.00 -5.29 0.43
CA ARG A 88 -16.66 -5.87 0.64
C ARG A 88 -16.77 -7.38 0.60
N GLU A 89 -15.87 -8.02 -0.12
CA GLU A 89 -15.74 -9.48 -0.20
C GLU A 89 -14.33 -9.87 0.22
N ASP A 90 -14.22 -10.79 1.17
CA ASP A 90 -12.93 -11.31 1.63
C ASP A 90 -12.44 -12.49 0.77
N ALA A 91 -11.21 -12.95 1.05
CA ALA A 91 -10.58 -14.03 0.29
C ALA A 91 -11.29 -15.40 0.44
N LYS A 92 -12.20 -15.55 1.40
CA LYS A 92 -13.03 -16.75 1.59
C LYS A 92 -14.38 -16.64 0.86
N GLY A 93 -14.59 -15.56 0.11
CA GLY A 93 -15.84 -15.27 -0.59
C GLY A 93 -16.93 -14.71 0.33
N LYS A 94 -16.65 -14.45 1.61
CA LYS A 94 -17.64 -13.86 2.50
C LYS A 94 -17.81 -12.39 2.15
N ALA A 95 -19.04 -12.00 1.84
CA ALA A 95 -19.38 -10.65 1.47
C ALA A 95 -20.21 -9.94 2.55
N VAL A 96 -19.96 -8.64 2.71
CA VAL A 96 -20.76 -7.71 3.52
C VAL A 96 -21.17 -6.54 2.62
N ALA A 97 -22.45 -6.20 2.62
CA ALA A 97 -22.98 -5.01 1.97
C ALA A 97 -23.26 -3.92 3.01
N TYR A 98 -23.08 -2.67 2.61
CA TYR A 98 -23.29 -1.49 3.45
C TYR A 98 -24.45 -0.68 2.86
N GLN A 99 -25.30 -0.13 3.73
CA GLN A 99 -26.43 0.75 3.38
C GLN A 99 -26.06 2.21 3.56
#